data_AF-A0A1G7K8Z1-F1
#
_entry.id   AF-A0A1G7K8Z1-F1
#
_cell.length_a   1.000
_cell.length_b   1.000
_cell.length_c   1.000
_cell.angle_alpha   90.00
_cell.angle_beta   90.00
_cell.angle_gamma   90.00
#
_symmetry.space_group_name_H-M   'P 1'
#
loop_
_entity.id
_entity.type
_entity.pdbx_description
1 polymer ?
#
loop_
_entity_poly.entity_id
_entity_poly.type
_entity_poly.pdbx_seq_one_letter_code
_entity_poly.pdbx_strand_id
1 'polypeptide(L)'
;MKYSIVLIVLLVTLVIGLGLFHPFGNPRVEPSKGLDTLLTHASMPEEAKAVLIAKCANCHSNETRWPIYARLAPGSWLMERDVVEARKKMNLSLWDQMSPDDQQVMIGKIIHEAKNGEMAPLQYLILHWESQLTPVDIAALAGMQADTASQVETHADGDAARGKLVFQKRCTGCHAVGGNREGPPLAGVFGSKAGSVAGFRYSEALHASGITWNEATLEKWLNDPDTVVPGNQMDFHLPKAQERADVIAYFKRGL
;
A
#
# COMPACT_ATOMS: atom_id res chain seq x y z
N MET A 1 -30.18 45.22 23.98
CA MET A 1 -28.71 45.41 23.97
C MET A 1 -27.96 44.36 24.81
N LYS A 2 -28.28 44.16 26.10
CA LYS A 2 -27.60 43.15 26.96
C LYS A 2 -27.73 41.70 26.45
N TYR A 3 -28.94 41.28 26.05
CA TYR A 3 -29.18 39.93 25.53
C TYR A 3 -28.44 39.63 24.22
N SER A 4 -28.30 40.63 23.33
CA SER A 4 -27.55 40.50 22.07
C SER A 4 -26.06 40.28 22.31
N ILE A 5 -25.47 40.95 23.31
CA ILE A 5 -24.06 40.78 23.66
C ILE A 5 -23.82 39.38 24.24
N VAL A 6 -24.69 38.90 25.13
CA VAL A 6 -24.58 37.55 25.72
C VAL A 6 -24.68 36.47 24.63
N LEU A 7 -25.61 36.60 23.68
CA LEU A 7 -25.76 35.65 22.58
C LEU A 7 -24.51 35.60 21.69
N ILE A 8 -23.92 36.76 21.37
CA ILE A 8 -22.69 36.85 20.57
C ILE A 8 -21.53 36.18 21.30
N VAL A 9 -21.37 36.45 22.61
CA VAL A 9 -20.30 35.83 23.41
C VAL A 9 -20.46 34.31 23.43
N LEU A 10 -21.66 33.79 23.68
CA LEU A 10 -21.92 32.34 23.68
C LEU A 10 -21.61 31.70 22.32
N LEU A 11 -22.04 32.32 21.22
CA LEU A 11 -21.78 31.84 19.87
C LEU A 11 -20.27 31.81 19.57
N VAL A 12 -19.55 32.88 19.91
CA VAL A 12 -18.08 32.96 19.73
C VAL A 12 -17.38 31.89 20.56
N THR A 13 -17.76 31.70 21.83
CA THR A 13 -17.18 30.65 22.69
C THR A 13 -17.45 29.25 22.15
N LEU A 14 -18.64 28.99 21.60
CA LEU A 14 -18.99 27.71 20.99
C LEU A 14 -18.14 27.45 19.74
N VAL A 15 -18.03 28.43 18.84
CA VAL A 15 -17.23 28.31 17.62
C VAL A 15 -15.75 28.07 17.94
N ILE A 16 -15.19 28.80 18.91
CA ILE A 16 -13.82 28.60 19.37
C ILE A 16 -13.65 27.21 19.98
N GLY A 17 -14.59 26.78 20.85
CA GLY A 17 -14.55 25.46 21.48
C GLY A 17 -14.60 24.32 20.46
N LEU A 18 -15.45 24.44 19.43
CA LEU A 18 -15.52 23.45 18.34
C LEU A 18 -14.24 23.44 17.48
N GLY A 19 -13.58 24.59 17.30
CA GLY A 19 -12.31 24.68 16.57
C GLY A 19 -11.12 24.04 17.29
N LEU A 20 -11.17 23.92 18.63
CA LEU A 20 -10.15 23.24 19.44
C LEU A 20 -10.38 21.72 19.56
N PHE A 21 -11.57 21.26 19.18
CA PHE A 21 -11.93 19.85 19.22
C PHE A 21 -11.57 19.18 17.88
N HIS A 22 -10.77 18.11 17.93
CA HIS A 22 -10.27 17.40 16.75
C HIS A 22 -10.69 15.92 16.80
N PRO A 23 -11.95 15.59 16.46
CA PRO A 23 -12.52 14.25 16.68
C PRO A 23 -11.83 13.13 15.91
N PHE A 24 -11.13 13.45 14.82
CA PHE A 24 -10.46 12.48 13.94
C PHE A 24 -8.92 12.53 14.06
N GLY A 25 -8.40 13.25 15.06
CA GLY A 25 -6.98 13.54 15.21
C GLY A 25 -6.61 14.91 14.65
N ASN A 26 -5.48 15.46 15.10
CA ASN A 26 -5.00 16.76 14.71
C ASN A 26 -3.75 16.65 13.81
N PRO A 27 -3.90 16.56 12.47
CA PRO A 27 -2.77 16.41 11.55
C PRO A 27 -1.84 17.63 11.48
N ARG A 28 -2.14 18.71 12.20
CA ARG A 28 -1.37 19.96 12.23
C ARG A 28 -0.27 19.98 13.30
N VAL A 29 -0.29 19.02 14.23
CA VAL A 29 0.76 18.91 15.26
C VAL A 29 2.06 18.36 14.70
N GLU A 30 1.98 17.66 13.56
CA GLU A 30 3.14 17.11 12.86
C GLU A 30 3.96 18.25 12.24
N PRO A 31 5.26 18.36 12.54
CA PRO A 31 6.07 19.47 12.07
C PRO A 31 6.26 19.41 10.55
N SER A 32 5.99 20.53 9.89
CA SER A 32 6.40 20.79 8.50
C SER A 32 7.90 21.10 8.47
N LYS A 33 8.61 20.48 7.54
CA LYS A 33 10.05 20.71 7.30
C LYS A 33 10.30 21.60 6.09
N GLY A 34 9.25 21.94 5.34
CA GLY A 34 9.32 22.75 4.13
C GLY A 34 9.22 21.88 2.87
N LEU A 35 8.46 22.37 1.89
CA LEU A 35 8.18 21.66 0.64
C LEU A 35 9.46 21.45 -0.22
N ASP A 36 10.44 22.33 -0.06
CA ASP A 36 11.77 22.26 -0.67
C ASP A 36 12.61 21.08 -0.17
N THR A 37 12.31 20.58 1.04
CA THR A 37 13.00 19.43 1.63
C THR A 37 12.34 18.09 1.30
N LEU A 38 11.10 18.13 0.80
CA LEU A 38 10.30 16.94 0.53
C LEU A 38 10.85 16.17 -0.69
N LEU A 39 11.08 14.86 -0.53
CA LEU A 39 11.62 13.97 -1.58
C LEU A 39 13.03 14.35 -2.10
N THR A 40 13.79 15.15 -1.34
CA THR A 40 15.14 15.59 -1.73
C THR A 40 16.10 14.43 -2.01
N HIS A 41 16.04 13.38 -1.19
CA HIS A 41 16.88 12.18 -1.34
C HIS A 41 16.21 11.06 -2.14
N ALA A 42 15.04 11.31 -2.71
CA ALA A 42 14.30 10.29 -3.43
C ALA A 42 14.95 10.01 -4.80
N SER A 43 15.28 8.75 -5.04
CA SER A 43 15.78 8.25 -6.33
C SER A 43 14.61 8.09 -7.31
N MET A 44 14.18 9.18 -7.94
CA MET A 44 13.11 9.22 -8.94
C MET A 44 13.28 10.41 -9.90
N PRO A 45 12.64 10.39 -11.10
CA PRO A 45 12.70 11.50 -12.05
C PRO A 45 12.20 12.81 -11.44
N GLU A 46 12.82 13.92 -11.82
CA GLU A 46 12.44 15.26 -11.32
C GLU A 46 11.01 15.64 -11.71
N GLU A 47 10.54 15.19 -12.87
CA GLU A 47 9.16 15.38 -13.31
C GLU A 47 8.18 14.67 -12.37
N ALA A 48 8.53 13.47 -11.89
CA ALA A 48 7.70 12.74 -10.95
C ALA A 48 7.67 13.42 -9.57
N LYS A 49 8.81 13.92 -9.09
CA LYS A 49 8.87 14.72 -7.84
C LYS A 49 7.97 15.94 -7.94
N ALA A 50 8.04 16.66 -9.05
CA ALA A 50 7.22 17.84 -9.28
C ALA A 50 5.71 17.51 -9.22
N VAL A 51 5.28 16.40 -9.83
CA VAL A 51 3.89 15.93 -9.76
C VAL A 51 3.49 15.58 -8.33
N LEU A 52 4.30 14.77 -7.62
CA LEU A 52 4.02 14.38 -6.23
C LEU A 52 3.88 15.60 -5.31
N ILE A 53 4.77 16.57 -5.46
CA ILE A 53 4.76 17.82 -4.69
C ILE A 53 3.53 18.66 -5.02
N ALA A 54 3.23 18.86 -6.31
CA ALA A 54 2.17 19.77 -6.74
C ALA A 54 0.76 19.18 -6.53
N LYS A 55 0.59 17.87 -6.72
CA LYS A 55 -0.73 17.23 -6.80
C LYS A 55 -1.06 16.37 -5.57
N CYS A 56 -0.04 15.82 -4.88
CA CYS A 56 -0.26 14.84 -3.82
C CYS A 56 0.09 15.36 -2.43
N ALA A 57 1.17 16.14 -2.28
CA ALA A 57 1.73 16.53 -0.99
C ALA A 57 0.74 17.29 -0.09
N ASN A 58 -0.20 18.03 -0.66
CA ASN A 58 -1.17 18.77 0.15
C ASN A 58 -1.98 17.86 1.07
N CYS A 59 -2.32 16.63 0.66
CA CYS A 59 -3.02 15.66 1.51
C CYS A 59 -2.07 14.58 2.07
N HIS A 60 -1.07 14.19 1.28
CA HIS A 60 -0.19 13.06 1.56
C HIS A 60 1.18 13.47 2.13
N SER A 61 1.32 14.64 2.73
CA SER A 61 2.53 15.01 3.46
C SER A 61 2.21 15.91 4.65
N ASN A 62 3.20 16.16 5.50
CA ASN A 62 3.10 17.13 6.58
C ASN A 62 3.11 18.60 6.08
N GLU A 63 3.27 18.82 4.77
CA GLU A 63 3.29 20.14 4.11
C GLU A 63 1.89 20.61 3.66
N THR A 64 0.82 20.10 4.31
CA THR A 64 -0.56 20.47 4.01
C THR A 64 -0.80 21.97 4.19
N ARG A 65 -1.36 22.60 3.14
CA ARG A 65 -1.82 23.98 3.20
C ARG A 65 -3.22 24.02 3.79
N TRP A 66 -3.35 24.65 4.96
CA TRP A 66 -4.62 24.79 5.68
C TRP A 66 -5.28 26.14 5.36
N PRO A 67 -6.25 26.21 4.43
CA PRO A 67 -6.99 27.45 4.15
C PRO A 67 -7.77 27.92 5.38
N ILE A 68 -8.21 29.18 5.39
CA ILE A 68 -8.85 29.76 6.58
C ILE A 68 -10.18 29.06 6.94
N TYR A 69 -10.92 28.60 5.94
CA TYR A 69 -12.16 27.84 6.13
C TYR A 69 -11.92 26.46 6.76
N ALA A 70 -10.69 25.96 6.70
CA ALA A 70 -10.28 24.76 7.42
C ALA A 70 -10.22 24.94 8.94
N ARG A 71 -10.42 26.16 9.47
CA ARG A 71 -10.30 26.43 10.91
C ARG A 71 -11.65 26.39 11.64
N LEU A 72 -12.75 26.24 10.90
CA LEU A 72 -14.09 26.29 11.44
C LEU A 72 -14.82 24.96 11.23
N ALA A 73 -15.43 24.44 12.29
CA ALA A 73 -16.26 23.24 12.23
C ALA A 73 -17.56 23.52 11.43
N PRO A 74 -18.11 22.51 10.74
CA PRO A 74 -17.61 21.13 10.60
C PRO A 74 -16.57 20.94 9.49
N GLY A 75 -16.27 21.98 8.69
CA GLY A 75 -15.36 21.89 7.56
C GLY A 75 -13.92 21.51 7.97
N SER A 76 -13.44 22.05 9.09
CA SER A 76 -12.15 21.68 9.69
C SER A 76 -12.06 20.17 9.96
N TRP A 77 -13.09 19.59 10.57
CA TRP A 77 -13.10 18.18 10.94
C TRP A 77 -13.14 17.24 9.73
N LEU A 78 -13.91 17.61 8.70
CA LEU A 78 -13.97 16.82 7.46
C LEU A 78 -12.61 16.77 6.78
N MET A 79 -11.95 17.92 6.63
CA MET A 79 -10.63 17.95 6.00
C MET A 79 -9.56 17.28 6.88
N GLU A 80 -9.63 17.42 8.20
CA GLU A 80 -8.73 16.72 9.12
C GLU A 80 -8.88 15.21 9.02
N ARG A 81 -10.11 14.68 8.99
CA ARG A 81 -10.38 13.27 8.73
C ARG A 81 -9.74 12.82 7.42
N ASP A 82 -10.00 13.55 6.34
CA ASP A 82 -9.53 13.16 5.00
C ASP A 82 -8.00 13.17 4.91
N VAL A 83 -7.33 14.17 5.49
CA VAL A 83 -5.86 14.24 5.57
C VAL A 83 -5.29 13.13 6.46
N VAL A 84 -5.89 12.87 7.63
CA VAL A 84 -5.44 11.80 8.53
C VAL A 84 -5.56 10.43 7.86
N GLU A 85 -6.68 10.14 7.20
CA GLU A 85 -6.88 8.88 6.49
C GLU A 85 -5.97 8.76 5.25
N ALA A 86 -5.76 9.86 4.51
CA ALA A 86 -4.82 9.89 3.39
C ALA A 86 -3.39 9.58 3.85
N ARG A 87 -2.92 10.21 4.93
CA ARG A 87 -1.56 10.01 5.48
C ARG A 87 -1.32 8.61 6.05
N LYS A 88 -2.37 7.94 6.57
CA LYS A 88 -2.27 6.53 6.98
C LYS A 88 -1.95 5.59 5.81
N LYS A 89 -2.44 5.92 4.60
CA LYS A 89 -2.19 5.12 3.39
C LYS A 89 -0.88 5.50 2.71
N MET A 90 -0.54 6.79 2.72
CA MET A 90 0.67 7.32 2.11
C MET A 90 1.05 8.66 2.75
N ASN A 91 2.28 8.78 3.26
CA ASN A 91 2.86 10.02 3.75
C ASN A 91 4.26 10.24 3.17
N LEU A 92 4.37 11.17 2.21
CA LEU A 92 5.62 11.54 1.53
C LEU A 92 6.67 12.13 2.48
N SER A 93 6.27 12.70 3.62
CA SER A 93 7.22 13.19 4.63
C SER A 93 7.99 12.06 5.32
N LEU A 94 7.54 10.80 5.17
CA LEU A 94 8.19 9.61 5.68
C LEU A 94 9.05 8.90 4.62
N TRP A 95 9.21 9.49 3.43
CA TRP A 95 9.88 8.82 2.31
C TRP A 95 11.28 8.30 2.65
N ASP A 96 12.11 9.16 3.23
CA ASP A 96 13.48 8.84 3.59
C ASP A 96 13.59 7.87 4.78
N GLN A 97 12.48 7.62 5.49
CA GLN A 97 12.41 6.65 6.58
C GLN A 97 11.98 5.26 6.09
N MET A 98 11.43 5.17 4.87
CA MET A 98 11.03 3.89 4.28
C MET A 98 12.24 3.11 3.79
N SER A 99 12.17 1.79 3.89
CA SER A 99 13.14 0.93 3.22
C SER A 99 13.04 1.08 1.70
N PRO A 100 14.12 0.80 0.93
CA PRO A 100 14.04 0.82 -0.53
C PRO A 100 12.90 -0.06 -1.08
N ASP A 101 12.66 -1.24 -0.47
CA ASP A 101 11.57 -2.13 -0.85
C ASP A 101 10.19 -1.48 -0.63
N ASP A 102 9.99 -0.84 0.52
CA ASP A 102 8.74 -0.13 0.84
C ASP A 102 8.52 1.06 -0.09
N GLN A 103 9.58 1.77 -0.47
CA GLN A 103 9.51 2.84 -1.47
C GLN A 103 9.03 2.28 -2.82
N GLN A 104 9.57 1.14 -3.27
CA GLN A 104 9.12 0.51 -4.53
C GLN A 104 7.65 0.06 -4.48
N VAL A 105 7.22 -0.52 -3.36
CA VAL A 105 5.81 -0.88 -3.16
C VAL A 105 4.94 0.39 -3.20
N MET A 106 5.38 1.48 -2.59
CA MET A 106 4.66 2.75 -2.58
C MET A 106 4.57 3.36 -3.97
N ILE A 107 5.66 3.39 -4.73
CA ILE A 107 5.69 3.81 -6.14
C ILE A 107 4.64 3.02 -6.95
N GLY A 108 4.63 1.69 -6.80
CA GLY A 108 3.67 0.83 -7.49
C GLY A 108 2.21 1.18 -7.18
N LYS A 109 1.89 1.46 -5.91
CA LYS A 109 0.55 1.88 -5.49
C LYS A 109 0.17 3.24 -6.07
N ILE A 110 1.07 4.23 -6.00
CA ILE A 110 0.84 5.57 -6.56
C ILE A 110 0.48 5.49 -8.04
N ILE A 111 1.28 4.74 -8.81
CA ILE A 111 1.07 4.59 -10.26
C ILE A 111 -0.25 3.88 -10.55
N HIS A 112 -0.61 2.87 -9.76
CA HIS A 112 -1.87 2.14 -9.93
C HIS A 112 -3.08 3.06 -9.72
N GLU A 113 -3.14 3.75 -8.58
CA GLU A 113 -4.23 4.66 -8.21
C GLU A 113 -4.35 5.83 -9.22
N ALA A 114 -3.21 6.36 -9.67
CA ALA A 114 -3.16 7.42 -10.68
C ALA A 114 -3.72 6.96 -12.04
N LYS A 115 -3.36 5.76 -12.49
CA LYS A 115 -3.83 5.20 -13.77
C LYS A 115 -5.32 4.84 -13.75
N ASN A 116 -5.83 4.40 -12.60
CA ASN A 116 -7.23 4.03 -12.45
C ASN A 116 -8.15 5.24 -12.23
N GLY A 117 -7.60 6.44 -12.04
CA GLY A 117 -8.39 7.63 -11.69
C GLY A 117 -9.01 7.56 -10.29
N GLU A 118 -8.44 6.73 -9.41
CA GLU A 118 -8.86 6.62 -8.00
C GLU A 118 -8.39 7.83 -7.19
N MET A 119 -7.40 8.57 -7.72
CA MET A 119 -6.86 9.79 -7.14
C MET A 119 -6.80 10.94 -8.15
N ALA A 120 -7.17 12.17 -7.79
CA ALA A 120 -7.85 12.55 -6.54
C ALA A 120 -9.35 12.19 -6.57
N PRO A 121 -10.00 11.93 -5.42
CA PRO A 121 -11.41 11.59 -5.39
C PRO A 121 -12.29 12.66 -6.04
N LEU A 122 -13.35 12.25 -6.75
CA LEU A 122 -14.23 13.16 -7.51
C LEU A 122 -14.78 14.31 -6.67
N GLN A 123 -15.15 14.06 -5.41
CA GLN A 123 -15.64 15.10 -4.51
C GLN A 123 -14.62 16.21 -4.23
N TYR A 124 -13.33 15.87 -4.24
CA TYR A 124 -12.25 16.83 -4.02
C TYR A 124 -12.03 17.66 -5.30
N LEU A 125 -12.07 17.02 -6.46
CA LEU A 125 -11.87 17.68 -7.76
C LEU A 125 -12.94 18.74 -8.11
N ILE A 126 -14.14 18.67 -7.52
CA ILE A 126 -15.17 19.70 -7.69
C ILE A 126 -14.68 21.08 -7.24
N LEU A 127 -13.90 21.12 -6.16
CA LEU A 127 -13.36 22.37 -5.59
C LEU A 127 -11.89 22.57 -5.91
N HIS A 128 -11.16 21.48 -6.14
CA HIS A 128 -9.71 21.42 -6.33
C HIS A 128 -9.33 20.82 -7.67
N TRP A 129 -9.89 21.38 -8.75
CA TRP A 129 -9.66 20.91 -10.12
C TRP A 129 -8.17 20.94 -10.50
N GLU A 130 -7.38 21.84 -9.89
CA GLU A 130 -5.94 21.95 -10.07
C GLU A 130 -5.19 20.68 -9.63
N SER A 131 -5.81 19.84 -8.78
CA SER A 131 -5.23 18.57 -8.31
C SER A 131 -5.53 17.41 -9.25
N GLN A 132 -6.26 17.64 -10.35
CA GLN A 132 -6.49 16.62 -11.36
C GLN A 132 -5.16 16.16 -11.98
N LEU A 133 -5.00 14.84 -12.08
CA LEU A 133 -3.89 14.20 -12.78
C LEU A 133 -4.17 14.17 -14.28
N THR A 134 -3.28 14.78 -15.05
CA THR A 134 -3.31 14.75 -16.51
C THR A 134 -2.58 13.51 -17.04
N PRO A 135 -2.74 13.15 -18.33
CA PRO A 135 -1.95 12.09 -18.94
C PRO A 135 -0.43 12.30 -18.84
N VAL A 136 0.01 13.57 -18.85
CA VAL A 136 1.42 13.94 -18.66
C VAL A 136 1.86 13.65 -17.23
N ASP A 137 1.04 14.00 -16.24
CA ASP A 137 1.32 13.70 -14.83
C ASP A 137 1.41 12.18 -14.60
N ILE A 138 0.48 11.41 -15.18
CA ILE A 138 0.46 9.94 -15.08
C ILE A 138 1.70 9.34 -15.74
N ALA A 139 2.12 9.86 -16.89
CA ALA A 139 3.33 9.43 -17.57
C ALA A 139 4.60 9.74 -16.74
N ALA A 140 4.68 10.93 -16.14
CA ALA A 140 5.77 11.31 -15.25
C ALA A 140 5.83 10.38 -14.02
N LEU A 141 4.69 10.10 -13.37
CA LEU A 141 4.63 9.16 -12.26
C LEU A 141 5.01 7.74 -12.67
N ALA A 142 4.59 7.28 -13.85
CA ALA A 142 5.01 5.98 -14.38
C ALA A 142 6.53 5.90 -14.63
N GLY A 143 7.19 7.03 -14.90
CA GLY A 143 8.65 7.13 -15.01
C GLY A 143 9.39 6.75 -13.73
N MET A 144 8.76 6.81 -12.56
CA MET A 144 9.37 6.34 -11.30
C MET A 144 9.70 4.84 -11.31
N GLN A 145 8.99 4.04 -12.13
CA GLN A 145 9.31 2.62 -12.36
C GLN A 145 10.40 2.41 -13.43
N ALA A 146 10.65 3.41 -14.27
CA ALA A 146 11.63 3.31 -15.37
C ALA A 146 13.08 3.46 -14.87
N ASP A 147 13.31 4.22 -13.80
CA ASP A 147 14.63 4.28 -13.14
C ASP A 147 14.97 3.01 -12.38
N THR A 148 13.97 2.20 -12.02
CA THR A 148 14.17 0.81 -11.55
C THR A 148 14.39 -0.17 -12.70
N ALA A 149 14.04 0.20 -13.93
CA ALA A 149 14.24 -0.66 -15.10
C ALA A 149 15.73 -0.70 -15.55
N SER A 150 16.53 0.31 -15.20
CA SER A 150 18.00 0.24 -15.26
C SER A 150 18.63 -0.55 -14.10
N GLN A 151 17.80 -1.05 -13.19
CA GLN A 151 18.14 -2.06 -12.17
C GLN A 151 17.30 -3.34 -12.40
N VAL A 152 16.89 -3.65 -13.64
CA VAL A 152 16.66 -5.06 -14.02
C VAL A 152 18.03 -5.72 -14.18
N GLU A 153 18.75 -5.79 -13.07
CA GLU A 153 19.59 -6.96 -12.88
C GLU A 153 18.65 -8.16 -12.83
N THR A 154 19.04 -9.22 -13.50
CA THR A 154 18.54 -10.56 -13.20
C THR A 154 18.88 -10.85 -11.74
N HIS A 155 18.05 -10.39 -10.80
CA HIS A 155 18.11 -10.84 -9.43
C HIS A 155 17.63 -12.30 -9.46
N ALA A 156 18.60 -13.20 -9.45
CA ALA A 156 18.37 -14.63 -9.24
C ALA A 156 17.70 -14.92 -7.88
N ASP A 157 17.55 -13.91 -7.01
CA ASP A 157 16.94 -14.01 -5.69
C ASP A 157 15.59 -13.27 -5.65
N GLY A 158 14.65 -13.82 -4.89
CA GLY A 158 13.28 -13.30 -4.79
C GLY A 158 13.12 -12.14 -3.82
N ASP A 159 12.13 -11.29 -4.05
CA ASP A 159 11.75 -10.18 -3.16
C ASP A 159 10.47 -10.52 -2.38
N ALA A 160 10.58 -10.51 -1.05
CA ALA A 160 9.46 -10.87 -0.17
C ALA A 160 8.32 -9.85 -0.16
N ALA A 161 8.57 -8.57 -0.41
CA ALA A 161 7.54 -7.53 -0.48
C ALA A 161 6.72 -7.68 -1.75
N ARG A 162 7.37 -7.91 -2.90
CA ARG A 162 6.68 -8.32 -4.14
C ARG A 162 5.98 -9.65 -3.96
N GLY A 163 6.60 -10.58 -3.25
CA GLY A 163 6.02 -11.88 -2.91
C GLY A 163 4.72 -11.78 -2.12
N LYS A 164 4.62 -10.86 -1.17
CA LYS A 164 3.38 -10.56 -0.45
C LYS A 164 2.28 -10.11 -1.39
N LEU A 165 2.59 -9.27 -2.37
CA LEU A 165 1.62 -8.82 -3.38
C LEU A 165 1.19 -9.97 -4.31
N VAL A 166 2.12 -10.85 -4.71
CA VAL A 166 1.82 -12.07 -5.47
C VAL A 166 0.88 -12.96 -4.66
N PHE A 167 1.19 -13.22 -3.38
CA PHE A 167 0.36 -14.01 -2.48
C PHE A 167 -1.07 -13.48 -2.37
N GLN A 168 -1.23 -12.17 -2.12
CA GLN A 168 -2.53 -11.50 -2.03
C GLN A 168 -3.34 -11.56 -3.33
N LYS A 169 -2.68 -11.57 -4.49
CA LYS A 169 -3.36 -11.59 -5.79
C LYS A 169 -3.67 -13.00 -6.28
N ARG A 170 -2.83 -13.97 -5.96
CA ARG A 170 -2.83 -15.30 -6.59
C ARG A 170 -3.25 -16.41 -5.64
N CYS A 171 -2.96 -16.30 -4.34
CA CYS A 171 -3.07 -17.42 -3.40
C CYS A 171 -4.27 -17.27 -2.45
N THR A 172 -4.66 -16.05 -2.10
CA THR A 172 -5.68 -15.82 -1.06
C THR A 172 -7.11 -16.18 -1.48
N GLY A 173 -7.34 -16.55 -2.74
CA GLY A 173 -8.62 -17.15 -3.16
C GLY A 173 -8.85 -18.49 -2.46
N CYS A 174 -7.82 -19.33 -2.43
CA CYS A 174 -7.92 -20.70 -1.91
C CYS A 174 -7.23 -20.87 -0.56
N HIS A 175 -6.23 -20.05 -0.23
CA HIS A 175 -5.44 -20.17 1.00
C HIS A 175 -5.63 -19.00 1.96
N ALA A 176 -5.36 -19.25 3.22
CA ALA A 176 -5.23 -18.23 4.26
C ALA A 176 -3.86 -18.34 4.94
N VAL A 177 -3.48 -17.28 5.66
CA VAL A 177 -2.33 -17.33 6.58
C VAL A 177 -2.63 -18.33 7.70
N GLY A 178 -3.85 -18.28 8.25
CA GLY A 178 -4.34 -19.21 9.27
C GLY A 178 -5.73 -19.75 8.95
N GLY A 179 -6.01 -20.97 9.43
CA GLY A 179 -7.26 -21.68 9.17
C GLY A 179 -7.32 -22.33 7.78
N ASN A 180 -8.18 -23.34 7.64
CA ASN A 180 -8.41 -24.03 6.39
C ASN A 180 -9.40 -23.24 5.50
N ARG A 181 -9.17 -23.30 4.19
CA ARG A 181 -10.10 -22.85 3.14
C ARG A 181 -10.24 -23.99 2.13
N GLU A 182 -10.31 -23.67 0.84
CA GLU A 182 -10.17 -24.67 -0.22
C GLU A 182 -8.79 -25.34 -0.19
N GLY A 183 -7.75 -24.59 0.19
CA GLY A 183 -6.44 -25.10 0.56
C GLY A 183 -6.13 -24.99 2.05
N PRO A 184 -5.06 -25.64 2.54
CA PRO A 184 -4.58 -25.52 3.92
C PRO A 184 -4.02 -24.12 4.21
N PRO A 185 -3.85 -23.74 5.49
CA PRO A 185 -3.10 -22.54 5.85
C PRO A 185 -1.64 -22.66 5.40
N LEU A 186 -1.05 -21.51 5.06
CA LEU A 186 0.32 -21.44 4.54
C LEU A 186 1.31 -20.82 5.54
N ALA A 187 0.89 -20.47 6.76
CA ALA A 187 1.82 -19.99 7.79
C ALA A 187 2.87 -21.05 8.11
N GLY A 188 4.14 -20.66 8.05
CA GLY A 188 5.26 -21.57 8.25
C GLY A 188 5.37 -22.67 7.19
N VAL A 189 4.81 -22.47 5.98
CA VAL A 189 4.90 -23.49 4.92
C VAL A 189 6.35 -23.80 4.55
N PHE A 190 7.22 -22.78 4.53
CA PHE A 190 8.64 -22.96 4.23
C PHE A 190 9.32 -23.82 5.31
N GLY A 191 9.96 -24.90 4.89
CA GLY A 191 10.61 -25.92 5.73
C GLY A 191 9.69 -27.04 6.20
N SER A 192 8.37 -26.92 6.04
CA SER A 192 7.42 -27.93 6.51
C SER A 192 7.28 -29.11 5.54
N LYS A 193 6.73 -30.23 6.02
CA LYS A 193 6.42 -31.40 5.18
C LYS A 193 5.14 -31.15 4.39
N ALA A 194 5.14 -31.55 3.12
CA ALA A 194 3.93 -31.57 2.31
C ALA A 194 2.85 -32.44 2.97
N GLY A 195 1.60 -32.01 2.90
CA GLY A 195 0.49 -32.79 3.44
C GLY A 195 0.45 -32.94 4.97
N SER A 196 1.10 -32.05 5.73
CA SER A 196 1.30 -32.22 7.18
C SER A 196 0.44 -31.32 8.09
N VAL A 197 -0.34 -30.38 7.55
CA VAL A 197 -1.20 -29.53 8.39
C VAL A 197 -2.33 -30.36 8.99
N ALA A 198 -2.38 -30.38 10.32
CA ALA A 198 -3.41 -31.11 11.06
C ALA A 198 -4.82 -30.59 10.72
N GLY A 199 -5.75 -31.52 10.49
CA GLY A 199 -7.15 -31.21 10.24
C GLY A 199 -7.49 -30.75 8.81
N PHE A 200 -6.53 -30.70 7.89
CA PHE A 200 -6.80 -30.52 6.46
C PHE A 200 -6.79 -31.88 5.73
N ARG A 201 -7.77 -32.11 4.85
CA ARG A 201 -7.84 -33.33 4.05
C ARG A 201 -7.08 -33.13 2.74
N TYR A 202 -5.86 -33.65 2.70
CA TYR A 202 -5.03 -33.64 1.50
C TYR A 202 -5.44 -34.74 0.51
N SER A 203 -4.99 -34.62 -0.75
CA SER A 203 -4.97 -35.77 -1.66
C SER A 203 -4.01 -36.83 -1.14
N GLU A 204 -4.30 -38.10 -1.42
CA GLU A 204 -3.44 -39.21 -1.03
C GLU A 204 -2.03 -39.04 -1.61
N ALA A 205 -1.93 -38.58 -2.86
CA ALA A 205 -0.66 -38.34 -3.54
C ALA A 205 0.19 -37.27 -2.84
N LEU A 206 -0.39 -36.12 -2.47
CA LEU A 206 0.37 -35.06 -1.82
C LEU A 206 0.77 -35.44 -0.39
N HIS A 207 -0.10 -36.13 0.33
CA HIS A 207 0.19 -36.63 1.68
C HIS A 207 1.31 -37.68 1.67
N ALA A 208 1.34 -38.57 0.68
CA ALA A 208 2.37 -39.60 0.53
C ALA A 208 3.67 -39.12 -0.15
N SER A 209 3.71 -37.90 -0.68
CA SER A 209 4.83 -37.41 -1.51
C SER A 209 6.19 -37.35 -0.79
N GLY A 210 6.20 -37.22 0.54
CA GLY A 210 7.42 -37.09 1.35
C GLY A 210 8.17 -35.76 1.17
N ILE A 211 7.66 -34.85 0.33
CA ILE A 211 8.28 -33.57 -0.01
C ILE A 211 8.43 -32.69 1.24
N THR A 212 9.58 -32.02 1.36
CA THR A 212 9.77 -30.90 2.29
C THR A 212 9.78 -29.62 1.48
N TRP A 213 8.97 -28.63 1.86
CA TRP A 213 8.87 -27.36 1.17
C TRP A 213 10.10 -26.49 1.38
N ASN A 214 11.07 -26.59 0.51
CA ASN A 214 12.18 -25.65 0.36
C ASN A 214 12.04 -24.88 -0.96
N GLU A 215 12.98 -23.97 -1.20
CA GLU A 215 13.05 -23.15 -2.42
C GLU A 215 12.95 -23.96 -3.71
N ALA A 216 13.77 -25.01 -3.87
CA ALA A 216 13.77 -25.83 -5.08
C ALA A 216 12.46 -26.60 -5.29
N THR A 217 11.86 -27.11 -4.20
CA THR A 217 10.59 -27.84 -4.29
C THR A 217 9.40 -26.91 -4.52
N LEU A 218 9.40 -25.72 -3.92
CA LEU A 218 8.35 -24.73 -4.10
C LEU A 218 8.41 -24.11 -5.49
N GLU A 219 9.60 -23.90 -6.05
CA GLU A 219 9.76 -23.42 -7.43
C GLU A 219 9.07 -24.38 -8.41
N LYS A 220 9.39 -25.67 -8.32
CA LYS A 220 8.81 -26.70 -9.19
C LYS A 220 7.31 -26.84 -8.96
N TRP A 221 6.91 -26.91 -7.69
CA TRP A 221 5.50 -27.05 -7.30
C TRP A 221 4.64 -25.90 -7.79
N LEU A 222 5.09 -24.65 -7.60
CA LEU A 222 4.33 -23.48 -8.05
C LEU A 222 4.32 -23.34 -9.57
N ASN A 223 5.30 -23.90 -10.28
CA ASN A 223 5.32 -23.90 -11.74
C ASN A 223 4.30 -24.90 -12.31
N ASP A 224 4.31 -26.13 -11.80
CA ASP A 224 3.49 -27.24 -12.30
C ASP A 224 3.28 -28.32 -11.19
N PRO A 225 2.24 -28.18 -10.36
CA PRO A 225 1.89 -29.13 -9.32
C PRO A 225 1.60 -30.53 -9.86
N ASP A 226 0.96 -30.63 -11.03
CA ASP A 226 0.51 -31.88 -11.61
C ASP A 226 1.68 -32.75 -12.08
N THR A 227 2.73 -32.11 -12.60
CA THR A 227 3.98 -32.80 -12.92
C THR A 227 4.76 -33.21 -11.66
N VAL A 228 4.74 -32.37 -10.61
CA VAL A 228 5.51 -32.65 -9.37
C VAL A 228 4.85 -33.73 -8.51
N VAL A 229 3.52 -33.69 -8.36
CA VAL A 229 2.72 -34.70 -7.67
C VAL A 229 1.47 -34.99 -8.51
N PRO A 230 1.53 -35.99 -9.40
CA PRO A 230 0.35 -36.43 -10.14
C PRO A 230 -0.78 -36.86 -9.21
N GLY A 231 -2.00 -36.37 -9.44
CA GLY A 231 -3.16 -36.64 -8.58
C GLY A 231 -3.22 -35.77 -7.33
N ASN A 232 -2.46 -34.67 -7.29
CA ASN A 232 -2.74 -33.59 -6.35
C ASN A 232 -4.07 -32.90 -6.66
N GLN A 233 -4.57 -32.10 -5.72
CA GLN A 233 -5.87 -31.41 -5.83
C GLN A 233 -5.71 -29.88 -5.90
N MET A 234 -4.50 -29.37 -6.10
CA MET A 234 -4.23 -27.93 -6.24
C MET A 234 -4.14 -27.56 -7.72
N ASP A 235 -5.27 -27.21 -8.32
CA ASP A 235 -5.34 -26.75 -9.71
C ASP A 235 -4.91 -25.28 -9.81
N PHE A 236 -3.60 -25.03 -9.78
CA PHE A 236 -3.03 -23.69 -9.84
C PHE A 236 -1.60 -23.67 -10.39
N HIS A 237 -1.31 -22.71 -11.29
CA HIS A 237 0.03 -22.46 -11.83
C HIS A 237 0.46 -21.00 -11.65
N LEU A 238 1.74 -20.81 -11.32
CA LEU A 238 2.42 -19.52 -11.28
C LEU A 238 3.56 -19.50 -12.33
N PRO A 239 3.24 -19.24 -13.61
CA PRO A 239 4.15 -19.50 -14.74
C PRO A 239 5.36 -18.56 -14.80
N LYS A 240 5.25 -17.35 -14.23
CA LYS A 240 6.34 -16.38 -14.24
C LYS A 240 7.38 -16.72 -13.16
N ALA A 241 8.60 -17.01 -13.59
CA ALA A 241 9.71 -17.37 -12.70
C ALA A 241 9.96 -16.32 -11.60
N GLN A 242 9.89 -15.02 -11.93
CA GLN A 242 10.08 -13.98 -10.92
C GLN A 242 8.95 -13.94 -9.89
N GLU A 243 7.69 -14.14 -10.29
CA GLU A 243 6.57 -14.21 -9.34
C GLU A 243 6.75 -15.41 -8.38
N ARG A 244 7.31 -16.53 -8.87
CA ARG A 244 7.67 -17.68 -8.02
C ARG A 244 8.80 -17.34 -7.05
N ALA A 245 9.90 -16.77 -7.54
CA ALA A 245 11.03 -16.38 -6.69
C ALA A 245 10.57 -15.44 -5.56
N ASP A 246 9.79 -14.41 -5.92
CA ASP A 246 9.28 -13.41 -4.98
C ASP A 246 8.36 -14.05 -3.91
N VAL A 247 7.38 -14.88 -4.30
CA VAL A 247 6.48 -15.52 -3.31
C VAL A 247 7.20 -16.53 -2.42
N ILE A 248 8.23 -17.22 -2.94
CA ILE A 248 9.09 -18.10 -2.14
C ILE A 248 9.89 -17.29 -1.12
N ALA A 249 10.43 -16.13 -1.50
CA ALA A 249 11.10 -15.22 -0.57
C ALA A 249 10.16 -14.72 0.54
N TYR A 250 8.88 -14.51 0.21
CA TYR A 250 7.85 -14.17 1.20
C TYR A 250 7.58 -15.34 2.16
N PHE A 251 7.47 -16.57 1.67
CA PHE A 251 7.31 -17.76 2.52
C PHE A 251 8.50 -18.00 3.45
N LYS A 252 9.74 -17.70 3.02
CA LYS A 252 10.94 -17.77 3.88
C LYS A 252 10.83 -16.89 5.13
N ARG A 253 10.03 -15.81 5.09
CA ARG A 253 9.82 -14.91 6.24
C ARG A 253 8.74 -15.37 7.23
N GLY A 254 8.03 -16.46 6.95
CA GLY A 254 7.01 -17.03 7.86
C GLY A 254 5.59 -16.50 7.69
N LEU A 255 5.35 -15.68 6.65
CA LEU A 255 4.14 -14.87 6.33
C LEU A 255 4.01 -13.54 7.07
#